data_AF-A0A7C2ZT56-F1
#
_entry.id   AF-A0A7C2ZT56-F1
#
_cell.length_a   1.000
_cell.length_b   1.000
_cell.length_c   1.000
_cell.angle_alpha   90.00
_cell.angle_beta   90.00
_cell.angle_gamma   90.00
#
_symmetry.space_group_name_H-M   'P 1'
#
loop_
_entity.id
_entity.type
_entity.pdbx_description
1 polymer ?
#
loop_
_entity_poly.entity_id
_entity_poly.type
_entity_poly.pdbx_seq_one_letter_code
_entity_poly.pdbx_strand_id
1 'polypeptide(L)'
;MNDDERIGKLRDLVDQTAERLMYDRSLSLPEAIRLTLETRRRAEKIIPDMMDRYDLIYESRFQRLIWQFVLPRTARGGENADG
;
A
#
# COMPACT_ATOMS: atom_id res chain seq x y z
N MET A 1 5.07 20.51 -13.58
CA MET A 1 3.98 19.58 -13.22
C MET A 1 2.92 20.40 -12.55
N ASN A 2 1.75 20.53 -13.18
CA ASN A 2 0.62 21.24 -12.58
C ASN A 2 -0.02 20.38 -11.49
N ASP A 3 -0.87 20.97 -10.65
CA ASP A 3 -1.50 20.28 -9.52
C ASP A 3 -2.35 19.09 -9.99
N ASP A 4 -3.08 19.23 -11.09
CA ASP A 4 -3.86 18.13 -11.68
C ASP A 4 -3.00 16.93 -12.08
N GLU A 5 -1.80 17.17 -12.62
CA GLU A 5 -0.87 16.11 -12.98
C GLU A 5 -0.28 15.43 -11.73
N ARG A 6 -0.01 16.18 -10.66
CA ARG A 6 0.47 15.63 -9.39
C ARG A 6 -0.59 14.75 -8.75
N ILE A 7 -1.83 15.21 -8.69
CA ILE A 7 -2.96 14.46 -8.14
C ILE A 7 -3.22 13.20 -8.97
N GLY A 8 -3.16 13.29 -10.31
CA GLY A 8 -3.25 12.13 -11.19
C GLY A 8 -2.19 11.07 -10.86
N LYS A 9 -0.91 11.48 -10.76
CA LYS A 9 0.18 10.56 -10.40
C LYS A 9 0.04 9.98 -9.00
N LEU A 10 -0.44 10.77 -8.05
CA LEU A 10 -0.69 10.30 -6.69
C LEU A 10 -1.77 9.21 -6.68
N ARG A 11 -2.88 9.44 -7.41
CA ARG A 11 -3.96 8.47 -7.55
C ARG A 11 -3.43 7.17 -8.12
N ASP A 12 -2.74 7.22 -9.25
CA ASP A 12 -2.23 6.03 -9.92
C ASP A 12 -1.24 5.26 -9.00
N LEU A 13 -0.38 5.97 -8.28
CA LEU A 13 0.55 5.39 -7.30
C LEU A 13 -0.18 4.64 -6.17
N VAL A 14 -1.21 5.26 -5.60
CA VAL A 14 -2.00 4.66 -4.51
C VAL A 14 -2.81 3.48 -5.02
N ASP A 15 -3.43 3.59 -6.19
CA ASP A 15 -4.27 2.53 -6.75
C ASP A 15 -3.43 1.29 -7.08
N GLN A 16 -2.26 1.47 -7.70
CA GLN A 16 -1.31 0.36 -7.93
C GLN A 16 -0.87 -0.30 -6.62
N THR A 17 -0.66 0.50 -5.57
CA THR A 17 -0.30 -0.02 -4.24
C THR A 17 -1.45 -0.85 -3.65
N ALA A 18 -2.68 -0.33 -3.73
CA ALA A 18 -3.87 -1.02 -3.26
C ALA A 18 -4.11 -2.33 -4.02
N GLU A 19 -3.98 -2.32 -5.35
CA GLU A 19 -4.11 -3.52 -6.18
C GLU A 19 -3.11 -4.59 -5.78
N ARG A 20 -1.84 -4.23 -5.56
CA ARG A 20 -0.83 -5.20 -5.11
C ARG A 20 -1.19 -5.79 -3.74
N LEU A 21 -1.58 -4.96 -2.77
CA LEU A 21 -2.02 -5.45 -1.44
C LEU A 21 -3.24 -6.38 -1.55
N MET A 22 -4.16 -6.09 -2.47
CA MET A 22 -5.40 -6.84 -2.65
C MET A 22 -5.25 -8.11 -3.48
N TYR A 23 -4.35 -8.18 -4.45
CA TYR A 23 -4.37 -9.24 -5.45
C TYR A 23 -3.07 -10.03 -5.58
N ASP A 24 -1.94 -9.47 -5.14
CA ASP A 24 -0.68 -10.20 -5.15
C ASP A 24 -0.68 -11.29 -4.06
N ARG A 25 -0.81 -12.55 -4.50
CA ARG A 25 -0.86 -13.71 -3.61
C ARG A 25 0.51 -14.08 -3.04
N SER A 26 1.59 -13.61 -3.67
CA SER A 26 2.96 -13.86 -3.22
C SER A 26 3.44 -12.85 -2.19
N LEU A 27 2.73 -11.74 -2.02
CA LEU A 27 3.13 -10.65 -1.15
C LEU A 27 3.05 -11.06 0.33
N SER A 28 4.19 -11.15 0.99
CA SER A 28 4.29 -11.39 2.43
C SER A 28 3.97 -10.13 3.24
N LEU A 29 3.69 -10.31 4.54
CA LEU A 29 3.43 -9.17 5.44
C LEU A 29 4.60 -8.15 5.49
N PRO A 30 5.88 -8.56 5.65
CA PRO A 30 7.00 -7.62 5.60
C PRO A 30 7.11 -6.86 4.28
N GLU A 31 6.84 -7.53 3.16
CA GLU A 31 6.86 -6.90 1.83
C GLU A 31 5.70 -5.93 1.64
N ALA A 32 4.51 -6.26 2.14
CA ALA A 32 3.37 -5.36 2.15
C ALA A 32 3.65 -4.09 2.96
N ILE A 33 4.23 -4.22 4.16
CA ILE A 33 4.65 -3.06 4.96
C ILE A 33 5.68 -2.22 4.19
N ARG A 34 6.72 -2.87 3.63
CA ARG A 34 7.74 -2.17 2.83
C ARG A 34 7.13 -1.43 1.64
N LEU A 35 6.18 -2.06 0.95
CA LEU A 35 5.46 -1.46 -0.16
C LEU A 35 4.75 -0.17 0.27
N THR A 36 4.05 -0.17 1.40
CA THR A 36 3.36 1.06 1.89
C THR A 36 4.33 2.19 2.24
N LEU A 37 5.47 1.86 2.86
CA LEU A 37 6.52 2.84 3.17
C LEU A 37 7.16 3.41 1.90
N GLU A 38 7.37 2.56 0.89
CA GLU A 38 7.89 3.01 -0.40
C GLU A 38 6.89 3.92 -1.13
N THR A 39 5.61 3.56 -1.13
CA THR A 39 4.53 4.37 -1.68
C THR A 39 4.47 5.74 -1.00
N ARG A 40 4.57 5.80 0.33
CA ARG A 40 4.64 7.08 1.07
C ARG A 40 5.82 7.93 0.64
N ARG A 41 7.03 7.36 0.56
CA ARG A 41 8.24 8.08 0.10
C ARG A 41 8.12 8.58 -1.35
N ARG A 42 7.41 7.84 -2.21
CA ARG A 42 7.14 8.27 -3.58
C ARG A 42 6.09 9.38 -3.61
N ALA A 43 5.04 9.29 -2.78
CA ALA A 43 4.02 10.32 -2.65
C ALA A 43 4.63 11.65 -2.18
N GLU A 44 5.57 11.64 -1.22
CA GLU A 44 6.29 12.83 -0.74
C GLU A 44 7.02 13.57 -1.86
N LYS A 45 7.52 12.86 -2.88
CA LYS A 45 8.14 13.48 -4.06
C LYS A 45 7.12 14.10 -5.03
N ILE A 46 5.87 13.65 -4.99
CA ILE A 46 4.78 14.12 -5.88
C ILE A 46 4.03 15.30 -5.22
N ILE A 47 3.74 15.20 -3.92
CA ILE A 47 2.92 16.12 -3.14
C ILE A 47 3.54 16.46 -1.78
N PRO A 48 4.75 17.06 -1.74
CA PRO A 48 5.48 17.31 -0.48
C PRO A 48 4.70 18.17 0.52
N ASP A 49 3.86 19.08 0.02
CA ASP A 49 3.05 20.04 0.77
C ASP A 49 1.72 19.47 1.28
N MET A 50 1.35 18.24 0.90
CA MET A 50 0.09 17.61 1.28
C MET A 50 0.27 16.28 2.04
N MET A 51 1.46 16.03 2.59
CA MET A 51 1.76 14.76 3.25
C MET A 51 0.91 14.49 4.49
N ASP A 52 0.51 15.51 5.26
CA ASP A 52 -0.39 15.32 6.40
C ASP A 52 -1.76 14.77 5.96
N ARG A 53 -2.28 15.26 4.82
CA ARG A 53 -3.54 14.76 4.24
C ARG A 53 -3.36 13.37 3.66
N TYR A 54 -2.21 13.12 3.05
CA TYR A 54 -1.87 11.79 2.54
C TYR A 54 -1.87 10.76 3.67
N ASP A 55 -1.14 11.02 4.75
CA ASP A 55 -1.01 10.11 5.88
C ASP A 55 -2.40 9.87 6.52
N LEU A 56 -3.18 10.93 6.74
CA LEU A 56 -4.54 10.83 7.29
C LEU A 56 -5.45 9.87 6.49
N ILE A 57 -5.38 9.91 5.16
CA ILE A 57 -6.28 9.15 4.28
C ILE A 57 -5.71 7.76 3.96
N TYR A 58 -4.47 7.72 3.50
CA TYR A 58 -3.90 6.53 2.86
C TYR A 58 -3.17 5.60 3.83
N GLU A 59 -2.63 6.11 4.95
CA GLU A 59 -2.03 5.23 5.96
C GLU A 59 -3.09 4.27 6.52
N SER A 60 -4.21 4.82 7.01
CA SER A 60 -5.34 4.04 7.52
C SER A 60 -5.91 3.09 6.47
N ARG A 61 -6.00 3.52 5.21
CA ARG A 61 -6.48 2.68 4.10
C ARG A 61 -5.56 1.50 3.85
N PHE A 62 -4.25 1.71 3.77
CA PHE A 62 -3.30 0.63 3.53
C PHE A 62 -3.21 -0.35 4.69
N GLN A 63 -3.23 0.15 5.93
CA GLN A 63 -3.30 -0.72 7.12
C GLN A 63 -4.52 -1.65 7.05
N ARG A 64 -5.69 -1.12 6.69
CA ARG A 64 -6.90 -1.91 6.50
C ARG A 64 -6.76 -2.96 5.39
N LEU A 65 -6.16 -2.61 4.26
CA LEU A 65 -5.93 -3.57 3.17
C LEU A 65 -4.96 -4.69 3.57
N ILE A 66 -3.89 -4.36 4.29
CA ILE A 66 -2.97 -5.36 4.86
C ILE A 66 -3.75 -6.31 5.77
N TRP A 67 -4.58 -5.76 6.67
CA TRP A 67 -5.37 -6.56 7.59
C TRP A 67 -6.39 -7.47 6.89
N GLN A 68 -7.06 -6.97 5.85
CA GLN A 68 -8.10 -7.70 5.13
C GLN A 68 -7.56 -8.75 4.15
N PHE A 69 -6.43 -8.47 3.50
CA PHE A 69 -5.98 -9.27 2.36
C PHE A 69 -4.64 -9.96 2.59
N VAL A 70 -3.69 -9.32 3.29
CA VAL A 70 -2.34 -9.85 3.45
C VAL A 70 -2.27 -10.78 4.67
N LEU A 71 -2.70 -10.32 5.85
CA LEU A 71 -2.65 -11.14 7.07
C LEU A 71 -3.37 -12.49 6.94
N PRO A 72 -4.59 -12.58 6.37
CA PRO A 72 -5.29 -13.86 6.25
C PRO A 72 -4.59 -14.84 5.30
N ARG A 73 -3.80 -14.34 4.33
CA ARG A 73 -3.00 -15.20 3.43
C ARG A 73 -1.80 -15.78 4.16
N THR A 74 -1.13 -14.95 4.95
CA THR A 74 0.00 -15.40 5.77
C THR A 74 -0.41 -16.48 6.75
N ALA A 75 -1.59 -16.34 7.37
CA ALA A 75 -2.14 -17.36 8.27
C ALA A 75 -2.41 -18.71 7.56
N ARG A 76 -2.99 -18.68 6.35
CA ARG A 76 -3.31 -19.90 5.56
C ARG A 76 -2.09 -20.58 4.93
N GLY A 77 -1.00 -19.84 4.70
CA GLY A 77 0.24 -20.39 4.18
C GLY A 77 1.03 -21.22 5.20
N GLY A 78 0.77 -21.04 6.50
CA GLY A 78 1.44 -21.77 7.58
C GLY A 78 0.86 -23.16 7.88
N GLU A 79 -0.34 -23.48 7.40
CA GLU A 79 -1.03 -24.76 7.72
C GLU A 79 -0.57 -25.94 6.84
N ASN A 80 0.26 -25.73 5.82
CA ASN A 80 0.72 -26.78 4.91
C ASN A 80 2.22 -27.14 5.08
N ALA A 81 2.86 -26.73 6.18
CA ALA A 81 4.28 -26.99 6.42
C ALA A 81 4.56 -28.18 7.38
N ASP A 82 3.52 -28.82 7.92
CA ASP A 82 3.62 -30.01 8.81
C ASP A 82 2.77 -31.17 8.26
N GLY A 83 3.12 -31.68 7.07
CA GLY A 83 2.50 -32.87 6.46
C GLY A 83 3.50 -33.74 5.73
#